data_AF-A0A353IP84-F1
#
_entry.id   AF-A0A353IP84-F1
#
_cell.length_a   1.000
_cell.length_b   1.000
_cell.length_c   1.000
_cell.angle_alpha   90.00
_cell.angle_beta   90.00
_cell.angle_gamma   90.00
#
_symmetry.space_group_name_H-M   'P 1'
#
loop_
_entity.id
_entity.type
_entity.pdbx_description
1 polymer ?
#
loop_
_entity_poly.entity_id
_entity_poly.type
_entity_poly.pdbx_seq_one_letter_code
_entity_poly.pdbx_strand_id
1 'polypeptide(L)'
;MVCAEAAFDQAFHYWRGASGRRYLHSVYSLVGCPALPQSNFILVRRHEDGSREALAFGNTKDGAMSLNLARLRHEGAKIGANEVHIHLLADTARARTFVEADLTAAHLHQPAAAA
;
A
#
# COMPACT_ATOMS: atom_id res chain seq x y z
N MET A 1 -0.13 -7.48 27.24
CA MET A 1 -0.99 -6.83 26.22
C MET A 1 -1.18 -7.84 25.11
N VAL A 2 -2.19 -8.70 25.28
CA VAL A 2 -2.52 -9.76 24.32
C VAL A 2 -3.57 -9.16 23.40
N CYS A 3 -3.14 -8.58 22.28
CA CYS A 3 -4.05 -8.25 21.21
C CYS A 3 -4.47 -9.58 20.57
N ALA A 4 -5.77 -9.88 20.61
CA ALA A 4 -6.31 -11.13 20.10
C ALA A 4 -5.89 -11.34 18.63
N GLU A 5 -5.10 -12.39 18.40
CA GLU A 5 -4.60 -12.84 17.10
C GLU A 5 -5.71 -13.09 16.07
N ALA A 6 -6.94 -13.32 16.52
CA ALA A 6 -8.09 -13.68 15.68
C ALA A 6 -8.65 -12.53 14.79
N ALA A 7 -8.12 -11.31 14.88
CA ALA A 7 -8.61 -10.15 14.11
C ALA A 7 -7.73 -9.73 12.93
N PHE A 8 -6.62 -10.43 12.65
CA PHE A 8 -5.68 -10.08 11.58
C PHE A 8 -5.48 -11.25 10.60
N ASP A 9 -6.47 -11.50 9.76
CA ASP A 9 -6.46 -12.58 8.75
C ASP A 9 -5.36 -12.41 7.67
N GLN A 10 -4.60 -11.31 7.69
CA GLN A 10 -3.21 -11.22 7.22
C GLN A 10 -2.63 -9.87 7.63
N ALA A 11 -1.75 -9.84 8.65
CA ALA A 11 -1.06 -8.61 9.04
C ALA A 11 -0.06 -8.12 7.97
N PHE A 12 0.37 -9.02 7.06
CA PHE A 12 1.39 -8.73 6.07
C PHE A 12 1.08 -9.30 4.68
N HIS A 13 1.54 -8.61 3.64
CA HIS A 13 1.42 -9.03 2.25
C HIS A 13 2.69 -8.69 1.44
N TYR A 14 3.08 -9.55 0.49
CA TYR A 14 4.20 -9.30 -0.41
C TYR A 14 3.73 -8.86 -1.79
N TRP A 15 4.20 -7.70 -2.25
CA TRP A 15 4.09 -7.29 -3.65
C TRP A 15 5.41 -7.50 -4.37
N ARG A 16 5.37 -7.83 -5.66
CA ARG A 16 6.56 -8.02 -6.49
C ARG A 16 6.68 -6.85 -7.46
N GLY A 17 7.79 -6.12 -7.41
CA GLY A 17 8.09 -5.10 -8.40
C GLY A 17 8.56 -5.68 -9.74
N ALA A 18 8.66 -4.83 -10.75
CA ALA A 18 9.07 -5.22 -12.11
C ALA A 18 10.52 -5.74 -12.15
N SER A 19 11.34 -5.30 -11.20
CA SER A 19 12.68 -5.81 -10.94
C SER A 19 12.74 -7.25 -10.40
N GLY A 20 11.59 -7.84 -10.06
CA GLY A 20 11.48 -9.14 -9.38
C GLY A 20 11.67 -9.08 -7.86
N ARG A 21 12.02 -7.92 -7.30
CA ARG A 21 12.13 -7.72 -5.85
C ARG A 21 10.78 -7.88 -5.17
N ARG A 22 10.80 -8.45 -3.96
CA ARG A 22 9.62 -8.61 -3.10
C ARG A 22 9.64 -7.55 -2.01
N TYR A 23 8.54 -6.84 -1.87
CA TYR A 23 8.36 -5.80 -0.87
C TYR A 23 7.32 -6.26 0.14
N LEU A 24 7.75 -6.47 1.38
CA LEU A 24 6.85 -6.79 2.50
C LEU A 24 6.08 -5.52 2.90
N HIS A 25 4.77 -5.66 3.04
CA HIS A 25 3.89 -4.60 3.49
C HIS A 25 3.09 -5.04 4.71
N SER A 26 2.91 -4.15 5.68
CA SER A 26 1.85 -4.28 6.68
C SER A 26 0.50 -3.94 6.05
N VAL A 27 -0.55 -4.68 6.40
CA VAL A 27 -1.90 -4.51 5.86
C VAL A 27 -2.80 -3.88 6.91
N TYR A 28 -3.49 -2.80 6.53
CA TYR A 28 -4.52 -2.17 7.34
C TYR A 28 -5.77 -1.94 6.51
N SER A 29 -6.95 -1.90 7.14
CA SER A 29 -8.11 -1.32 6.49
C SER A 29 -7.90 0.18 6.26
N LEU A 30 -8.56 0.78 5.26
CA LEU A 30 -8.43 2.21 4.97
C LEU A 30 -8.70 3.09 6.19
N VAL A 31 -9.75 2.75 6.94
CA VAL A 31 -10.16 3.48 8.15
C VAL A 31 -9.32 3.10 9.36
N GLY A 32 -8.83 1.85 9.45
CA GLY A 32 -8.02 1.35 10.56
C GLY A 32 -6.52 1.64 10.43
N CYS A 33 -6.07 2.19 9.30
CA CYS A 33 -4.66 2.52 9.08
C CYS A 33 -4.18 3.55 10.13
N PRO A 34 -3.09 3.28 10.88
CA PRO A 34 -2.57 4.21 11.87
C PRO A 34 -1.85 5.39 11.19
N ALA A 35 -1.55 6.43 11.97
CA ALA A 35 -0.64 7.47 11.50
C ALA A 35 0.76 6.87 11.34
N LEU A 36 1.41 7.14 10.21
CA LEU A 36 2.66 6.50 9.81
C LEU A 36 3.69 7.55 9.38
N PRO A 37 4.99 7.23 9.52
CA PRO A 37 6.07 8.10 9.03
C PRO A 37 6.07 8.14 7.49
N GLN A 38 7.09 8.77 6.91
CA GLN A 38 7.32 8.70 5.47
C GLN A 38 7.57 7.25 5.04
N SER A 39 6.70 6.71 4.20
CA SER A 39 6.63 5.31 3.82
C SER A 39 6.08 5.16 2.42
N ASN A 40 6.34 4.02 1.78
CA ASN A 40 5.59 3.64 0.59
C ASN A 40 4.23 3.08 0.99
N PHE A 41 3.24 3.28 0.12
CA PHE A 41 1.92 2.70 0.30
C PHE A 41 1.34 2.21 -1.03
N ILE A 42 0.42 1.25 -0.92
CA ILE A 42 -0.45 0.79 -1.99
C ILE A 42 -1.89 0.93 -1.49
N LEU A 43 -2.72 1.62 -2.27
CA LEU A 43 -4.17 1.65 -2.06
C LEU A 43 -4.77 0.44 -2.76
N VAL A 44 -5.50 -0.37 -2.00
CA VAL A 44 -5.96 -1.68 -2.45
C VAL A 44 -7.46 -1.84 -2.29
N ARG A 45 -8.08 -2.48 -3.28
CA ARG A 45 -9.40 -3.07 -3.12
C ARG A 45 -9.23 -4.56 -2.87
N ARG A 46 -9.62 -5.00 -1.68
CA ARG A 46 -9.87 -6.40 -1.37
C ARG A 46 -11.31 -6.72 -1.70
N HIS A 47 -11.51 -7.69 -2.58
CA HIS A 47 -12.82 -8.19 -2.98
C HIS A 47 -13.34 -9.21 -1.96
N GLU A 48 -14.62 -9.55 -2.02
CA GLU A 48 -15.28 -10.47 -1.07
C GLU A 48 -14.67 -11.88 -1.10
N ASP A 49 -14.14 -12.30 -2.25
CA ASP A 49 -13.42 -13.57 -2.43
C ASP A 49 -12.00 -13.56 -1.83
N GLY A 50 -11.57 -12.43 -1.26
CA GLY A 50 -10.25 -12.24 -0.67
C GLY A 50 -9.16 -11.85 -1.66
N SER A 51 -9.46 -11.78 -2.97
CA SER A 51 -8.53 -11.28 -3.98
C SER A 51 -8.24 -9.80 -3.77
N ARG A 52 -7.08 -9.34 -4.26
CA ARG A 52 -6.59 -7.98 -4.03
C ARG A 52 -6.20 -7.33 -5.33
N GLU A 53 -6.71 -6.13 -5.53
CA GLU A 53 -6.44 -5.28 -6.69
C GLU A 53 -5.73 -4.02 -6.21
N ALA A 54 -4.53 -3.77 -6.74
CA ALA A 54 -3.82 -2.53 -6.46
C ALA A 54 -4.39 -1.40 -7.33
N LEU A 55 -4.94 -0.38 -6.70
CA LEU A 55 -5.58 0.75 -7.37
C LEU A 55 -4.63 1.92 -7.57
N ALA A 56 -3.72 2.14 -6.64
CA ALA A 56 -2.73 3.20 -6.72
C ALA A 56 -1.51 2.91 -5.85
N PHE A 57 -0.38 3.51 -6.24
CA PHE A 57 0.90 3.42 -5.56
C PHE A 57 1.36 4.82 -5.17
N GLY A 58 2.10 4.94 -4.08
CA GLY A 58 2.65 6.22 -3.68
C GLY A 58 3.65 6.13 -2.55
N ASN A 59 4.13 7.30 -2.14
CA ASN A 59 4.84 7.48 -0.90
C ASN A 59 4.37 8.75 -0.16
N THR A 60 4.42 8.68 1.16
CA THR A 60 4.12 9.81 2.03
C THR A 60 5.36 10.71 2.18
N LYS A 61 5.15 12.03 2.12
CA LYS A 61 6.23 13.03 2.02
C LYS A 61 6.21 14.05 3.15
N ASP A 62 5.09 14.21 3.84
CA ASP A 62 4.97 15.21 4.90
C ASP A 62 5.70 14.75 6.16
N GLY A 63 6.32 15.68 6.89
CA GLY A 63 6.91 15.39 8.20
C GLY A 63 5.84 15.09 9.27
N ALA A 64 4.64 15.67 9.12
CA ALA A 64 3.51 15.41 9.99
C ALA A 64 2.78 14.12 9.59
N MET A 65 2.83 13.10 10.45
CA MET A 65 2.22 11.78 10.20
C MET A 65 0.69 11.86 10.01
N SER A 66 0.02 12.79 10.68
CA SER A 66 -1.43 12.99 10.55
C SER A 66 -1.84 13.50 9.17
N LEU A 67 -1.02 14.36 8.55
CA LEU A 67 -1.28 14.87 7.21
C LEU A 67 -1.14 13.78 6.14
N ASN A 68 -0.12 12.93 6.30
CA ASN A 68 0.07 11.74 5.47
C ASN A 68 -1.16 10.81 5.53
N LEU A 69 -1.64 10.52 6.74
CA LEU A 69 -2.82 9.66 6.94
C LEU A 69 -4.09 10.27 6.35
N ALA A 70 -4.32 11.57 6.57
CA ALA A 70 -5.49 12.26 6.03
C ALA A 70 -5.52 12.21 4.49
N ARG A 71 -4.38 12.49 3.85
CA ARG A 71 -4.24 12.42 2.39
C ARG A 71 -4.47 11.02 1.86
N LEU A 72 -3.86 10.02 2.49
CA LEU A 72 -3.98 8.62 2.12
C LEU A 72 -5.45 8.16 2.16
N ARG A 73 -6.17 8.49 3.24
CA ARG A 73 -7.59 8.14 3.40
C ARG A 73 -8.46 8.86 2.38
N HIS A 74 -8.21 10.15 2.15
CA HIS A 74 -8.95 10.94 1.17
C HIS A 74 -8.81 10.37 -0.24
N GLU A 75 -7.58 10.11 -0.70
CA GLU A 75 -7.35 9.55 -2.03
C GLU A 75 -7.85 8.11 -2.15
N GLY A 76 -7.66 7.28 -1.12
CA GLY A 76 -8.18 5.92 -1.07
C GLY A 76 -9.70 5.86 -1.20
N ALA A 77 -10.41 6.74 -0.49
CA ALA A 77 -11.87 6.81 -0.55
C ALA A 77 -12.37 7.19 -1.96
N LYS A 78 -11.69 8.12 -2.64
CA LYS A 78 -12.07 8.57 -4.00
C LYS A 78 -12.03 7.46 -5.04
N ILE A 79 -11.13 6.50 -4.89
CA ILE A 79 -10.95 5.39 -5.83
C ILE A 79 -11.57 4.08 -5.32
N GLY A 80 -12.21 4.11 -4.14
CA GLY A 80 -12.85 2.96 -3.50
C GLY A 80 -11.86 1.88 -3.06
N ALA A 81 -10.70 2.28 -2.54
CA ALA A 81 -9.82 1.40 -1.79
C ALA A 81 -10.46 1.07 -0.42
N ASN A 82 -10.24 -0.15 0.07
CA ASN A 82 -10.69 -0.59 1.40
C ASN A 82 -9.53 -1.14 2.26
N GLU A 83 -8.37 -1.41 1.65
CA GLU A 83 -7.12 -1.75 2.32
C GLU A 83 -6.00 -0.77 1.94
N VAL A 84 -5.02 -0.68 2.83
CA VAL A 84 -3.81 0.10 2.68
C VAL A 84 -2.65 -0.80 3.05
N HIS A 85 -1.74 -0.99 2.10
CA HIS A 85 -0.54 -1.77 2.31
C HIS A 85 0.65 -0.84 2.47
N ILE A 86 1.37 -0.94 3.58
CA ILE A 86 2.43 0.00 3.93
C ILE A 86 3.78 -0.70 3.93
N HIS A 87 4.73 -0.17 3.18
CA HIS A 87 6.12 -0.62 3.20
C HIS A 87 7.01 0.40 3.91
N LEU A 88 7.63 -0.06 5.02
CA LEU A 88 8.43 0.76 5.93
C LEU A 88 9.94 0.54 5.81
N LEU A 89 10.42 -0.36 4.94
CA LEU A 89 11.84 -0.73 4.88
C LEU A 89 12.67 0.15 3.91
N ALA A 90 12.08 1.23 3.39
CA ALA A 90 12.72 2.18 2.49
C ALA A 90 13.09 3.47 3.24
N ASP A 91 14.27 3.48 3.84
CA ASP A 91 14.69 4.53 4.79
C ASP A 91 14.95 5.89 4.13
N THR A 92 15.34 5.91 2.86
CA THR A 92 15.66 7.15 2.13
C THR A 92 14.57 7.54 1.16
N ALA A 93 14.43 8.85 0.89
CA ALA A 93 13.50 9.35 -0.13
C ALA A 93 13.75 8.69 -1.50
N ARG A 94 15.04 8.52 -1.87
CA ARG A 94 15.44 7.83 -3.10
C ARG A 94 14.99 6.36 -3.12
N ALA A 95 15.16 5.64 -2.02
CA ALA A 95 14.68 4.26 -1.91
C ALA A 95 13.16 4.20 -2.05
N ARG A 96 12.41 5.11 -1.42
CA ARG A 96 10.95 5.18 -1.55
C ARG A 96 10.50 5.45 -2.99
N THR A 97 11.15 6.40 -3.67
CA THR A 97 10.89 6.66 -5.09
C THR A 97 11.16 5.42 -5.95
N PHE A 98 12.24 4.69 -5.69
CA PHE A 98 12.55 3.46 -6.41
C PHE A 98 11.47 2.38 -6.18
N VAL A 99 11.08 2.14 -4.92
CA VAL A 99 10.05 1.14 -4.58
C VAL A 99 8.71 1.47 -5.25
N GLU A 100 8.28 2.74 -5.21
CA GLU A 100 7.06 3.18 -5.86
C GLU A 100 7.08 2.95 -7.37
N ALA A 101 8.17 3.36 -8.03
CA ALA A 101 8.31 3.19 -9.47
C ALA A 101 8.33 1.71 -9.87
N ASP A 102 9.03 0.87 -9.12
CA ASP A 102 9.17 -0.56 -9.39
C ASP A 102 7.84 -1.32 -9.21
N LEU A 103 7.07 -0.97 -8.19
CA LEU A 103 5.72 -1.52 -7.96
C LEU A 103 4.72 -1.01 -9.00
N THR A 104 4.76 0.27 -9.34
CA THR A 104 3.90 0.88 -10.38
C THR A 104 4.14 0.22 -11.73
N ALA A 105 5.41 -0.01 -12.09
CA ALA A 105 5.78 -0.69 -13.33
C ALA A 105 5.26 -2.13 -13.40
N ALA A 106 5.16 -2.83 -12.27
CA ALA A 106 4.70 -4.22 -12.23
C ALA A 106 3.17 -4.37 -12.32
N HIS A 107 2.41 -3.36 -11.89
CA HIS A 107 1.00 -3.55 -11.54
C HIS A 107 0.04 -2.56 -12.20
N LEU A 108 0.51 -1.39 -12.65
CA LEU A 108 -0.29 -0.44 -13.42
C LEU A 108 0.04 -0.43 -14.92
N HIS A 109 1.11 -1.11 -15.33
CA HIS A 109 1.35 -1.39 -16.74
C HIS A 109 0.68 -2.72 -17.12
N GLN A 110 -0.55 -2.65 -17.61
CA GLN A 110 -1.02 -3.63 -18.58
C GLN A 110 -0.98 -2.99 -19.97
N PRO A 111 -0.27 -3.57 -20.97
CA PRO A 111 -0.68 -3.35 -22.34
C PRO A 111 -2.11 -3.89 -22.47
N ALA A 112 -2.98 -3.12 -23.13
CA ALA A 112 -4.34 -3.55 -23.43
C ALA A 112 -4.31 -4.98 -23.98
N ALA A 113 -4.94 -5.91 -23.28
CA ALA A 113 -5.24 -7.21 -23.87
C ALA A 113 -6.23 -6.93 -25.00
N ALA A 114 -5.76 -7.14 -26.23
CA ALA A 114 -6.60 -7.13 -27.42
C ALA A 114 -7.73 -8.17 -27.22
N ALA A 115 -8.96 -7.70 -27.36
CA ALA A 115 -10.16 -8.49 -27.59
C ALA A 115 -10.89 -7.88 -28.79
#